data_AF-A0A8T5FU31-F1
#
_entry.id   AF-A0A8T5FU31-F1
#
_cell.length_a   1.000
_cell.length_b   1.000
_cell.length_c   1.000
_cell.angle_alpha   90.00
_cell.angle_beta   90.00
_cell.angle_gamma   90.00
#
_symmetry.space_group_name_H-M   'P 1'
#
loop_
_entity.id
_entity.type
_entity.pdbx_description
1 polymer ?
#
loop_
_entity_poly.entity_id
_entity_poly.type
_entity_poly.pdbx_seq_one_letter_code
_entity_poly.pdbx_strand_id
1 'polypeptide(L)' 'MTKIQIDLDKEEDKIVEIYKLVHDLKTKQDAIKMMVRYFNAEVSPKNMKDKEYFK' A
#
# COMPACT_ATOMS: atom_id res chain seq x y z
N MET A 1 14.64 7.38 -7.83
CA MET A 1 13.76 7.36 -6.64
C MET A 1 12.82 8.54 -6.72
N THR A 2 11.52 8.29 -6.72
CA THR A 2 10.50 9.34 -6.69
C THR A 2 10.09 9.60 -5.25
N LYS A 3 9.98 10.87 -4.86
CA LYS A 3 9.50 11.28 -3.53
C LYS A 3 8.02 11.67 -3.66
N ILE A 4 7.22 11.27 -2.68
CA ILE A 4 5.79 11.61 -2.61
C ILE A 4 5.58 12.32 -1.28
N GLN A 5 4.95 13.49 -1.33
CA GLN A 5 4.40 14.17 -0.15
C GLN A 5 2.90 13.89 -0.10
N ILE A 6 2.41 13.51 1.07
CA ILE A 6 1.01 13.18 1.29
C ILE A 6 0.60 13.92 2.55
N ASP A 7 -0.42 14.75 2.42
CA ASP A 7 -1.07 15.38 3.57
C ASP A 7 -2.18 14.46 4.03
N LEU A 8 -2.11 14.04 5.30
CA LEU A 8 -3.13 13.22 5.93
C LEU A 8 -3.90 14.08 6.92
N ASP A 9 -5.21 13.93 6.93
CA ASP A 9 -6.01 14.46 8.03
C ASP A 9 -5.79 13.64 9.31
N LYS A 10 -6.43 14.07 10.41
CA LYS A 10 -6.25 13.41 11.71
C LYS A 10 -6.78 11.97 11.74
N GLU A 11 -7.82 11.67 10.98
CA GLU A 11 -8.42 10.33 10.96
C GLU A 11 -7.57 9.40 10.09
N GLU A 12 -7.13 9.87 8.93
CA GLU A 12 -6.22 9.16 8.04
C GLU A 12 -4.89 8.82 8.74
N ASP A 13 -4.31 9.79 9.46
CA ASP A 13 -3.08 9.57 10.23
C ASP A 13 -3.24 8.48 11.29
N LYS A 14 -4.40 8.46 11.96
CA LYS A 14 -4.73 7.45 12.97
C LYS A 14 -4.85 6.06 12.35
N ILE A 15 -5.42 5.95 11.15
CA ILE A 15 -5.52 4.68 10.41
C ILE A 15 -4.12 4.16 10.08
N VAL A 16 -3.22 5.03 9.59
CA VAL A 16 -1.83 4.66 9.28
C VAL A 16 -1.09 4.19 10.53
N GLU A 17 -1.28 4.87 11.67
CA GLU A 17 -0.67 4.50 12.95
C GLU A 17 -1.18 3.15 13.48
N ILE A 18 -2.49 2.90 13.40
CA ILE A 18 -3.06 1.60 13.78
C ILE A 18 -2.49 0.49 12.89
N TYR A 19 -2.46 0.70 11.58
CA TYR A 19 -1.91 -0.27 10.64
C TYR A 19 -0.44 -0.56 10.94
N LYS A 20 0.34 0.47 11.23
CA LYS A 20 1.75 0.34 11.64
C LYS A 20 1.90 -0.55 12.88
N LEU A 21 1.06 -0.35 13.90
CA LEU A 21 1.08 -1.14 15.14
C LEU A 21 0.69 -2.61 14.90
N VAL A 22 -0.37 -2.85 14.12
CA VAL A 22 -0.87 -4.22 13.85
C VAL A 22 0.14 -5.04 13.03
N HIS A 23 0.88 -4.38 12.13
CA HIS A 23 1.85 -5.03 11.24
C HIS A 23 3.31 -4.93 11.71
N ASP A 24 3.55 -4.48 12.94
CA ASP A 24 4.89 -4.31 13.54
C ASP A 24 5.88 -3.51 12.65
N LEU A 25 5.36 -2.43 12.06
CA LEU A 25 6.12 -1.58 11.15
C LEU A 25 6.81 -0.45 11.92
N LYS A 26 8.01 -0.06 11.48
CA LYS A 26 8.82 0.95 12.18
C LYS A 26 8.42 2.38 11.84
N THR A 27 7.93 2.62 10.62
CA THR A 27 7.63 3.97 10.13
C THR A 27 6.27 4.05 9.45
N LYS A 28 5.64 5.24 9.48
CA LYS A 28 4.43 5.52 8.71
C LYS A 28 4.65 5.31 7.21
N GLN A 29 5.86 5.60 6.72
CA GLN A 29 6.18 5.42 5.31
C GLN A 29 6.13 3.95 4.89
N ASP A 30 6.58 3.02 5.74
CA ASP A 30 6.53 1.59 5.44
C ASP A 30 5.08 1.07 5.47
N ALA A 31 4.27 1.58 6.41
CA ALA A 31 2.83 1.31 6.45
C ALA A 31 2.15 1.76 5.15
N ILE A 32 2.35 3.01 4.72
CA ILE A 32 1.76 3.55 3.48
C ILE A 32 2.25 2.76 2.26
N LYS A 33 3.55 2.41 2.17
CA LYS A 33 4.06 1.58 1.07
C LYS A 33 3.37 0.22 1.01
N MET A 34 3.15 -0.40 2.17
CA MET A 34 2.49 -1.70 2.24
C MET A 34 1.01 -1.59 1.87
N MET A 35 0.31 -0.59 2.39
CA MET A 35 -1.08 -0.27 2.02
C MET A 35 -1.22 -0.03 0.50
N VAL A 36 -0.37 0.79 -0.10
CA VAL A 36 -0.37 1.06 -1.55
C VAL A 36 -0.05 -0.19 -2.36
N ARG A 37 0.82 -1.08 -1.88
CA ARG A 37 1.06 -2.38 -2.52
C ARG A 37 -0.19 -3.26 -2.54
N TYR A 38 -1.00 -3.23 -1.49
CA TYR A 38 -2.30 -3.93 -1.49
C TYR A 38 -3.29 -3.33 -2.49
N PHE A 39 -3.27 -2.01 -2.72
CA PHE A 39 -4.08 -1.39 -3.78
C PHE A 39 -3.54 -1.68 -5.19
N ASN A 40 -2.21 -1.80 -5.35
CA ASN A 40 -1.56 -2.20 -6.60
C ASN A 40 -1.56 -3.72 -6.82
N ALA A 41 -2.01 -4.52 -5.85
CA ALA A 41 -2.23 -5.94 -6.02
C ALA A 41 -3.47 -6.13 -6.91
N GLU A 42 -3.21 -6.09 -8.20
CA GLU A 42 -4.07 -6.49 -9.31
C GLU A 42 -5.45 -5.84 -9.39
N VAL A 43 -5.54 -4.78 -10.21
CA VAL A 43 -6.64 -4.68 -11.17
C VAL A 43 -6.40 -5.74 -12.26
N SER A 44 -6.48 -7.01 -11.90
CA SER A 44 -6.55 -8.10 -12.89
C SER A 44 -8.03 -8.41 -13.09
N PRO A 45 -8.51 -8.52 -14.34
CA PRO A 45 -9.82 -9.13 -14.57
C PRO A 45 -9.76 -10.53 -13.96
N LYS A 46 -10.80 -10.94 -13.22
CA LYS A 46 -10.92 -12.26 -12.53
C LYS A 46 -10.59 -13.50 -13.38
N ASN A 47 -10.30 -13.36 -14.68
CA ASN A 47 -10.12 -14.41 -15.66
C ASN A 47 -8.74 -14.41 -16.39
N MET A 48 -7.67 -13.79 -15.88
CA MET A 48 -6.34 -13.98 -16.47
C MET A 48 -5.49 -14.97 -15.67
N LYS A 49 -5.07 -16.06 -16.31
CA LYS A 49 -4.16 -17.08 -15.77
C LYS A 49 -2.73 -16.55 -15.84
N ASP A 50 -1.98 -16.75 -14.76
CA ASP A 50 -0.65 -16.20 -14.38
C ASP A 50 0.53 -16.30 -15.38
N LYS A 51 0.34 -16.57 -16.69
CA LYS A 51 1.45 -16.95 -17.59
C LYS A 51 1.66 -16.10 -18.84
N GLU A 52 1.06 -14.92 -18.96
CA GLU A 52 1.28 -14.08 -20.16
C GLU A 52 1.65 -12.62 -19.89
N TYR A 53 1.96 -12.22 -18.66
CA TYR A 53 2.28 -10.81 -18.38
C TYR A 53 3.74 -10.39 -18.65
N PHE A 54 4.58 -11.29 -19.19
CA PHE A 54 5.96 -10.96 -19.56
C PHE A 54 6.36 -11.53 -20.92
N LYS A 55 5.66 -11.13 -21.98
CA LYS A 55 6.22 -11.16 -23.34
C LYS A 55 6.00 -9.84 -24.06
#